data_AF-A0A645D8B3-F1
#
_entry.id   AF-A0A645D8B3-F1
#
_cell.length_a   1.000
_cell.length_b   1.000
_cell.length_c   1.000
_cell.angle_alpha   90.00
_cell.angle_beta   90.00
_cell.angle_gamma   90.00
#
_symmetry.space_group_name_H-M   'P 1'
#
loop_
_entity.id
_entity.type
_entity.pdbx_description
1 polymer ?
#
loop_
_entity_poly.entity_id
_entity_poly.type
_entity_poly.pdbx_seq_one_letter_code
_entity_poly.pdbx_strand_id
1 'polypeptide(L)' 'MKNDPELIFITSMGTDAAVENRLRSDVQSNPAWNSLKAVRENKIIFLPEQLFLINPGLQYPKAVEYMAKAVYPEVFSNAK' A
#
# COMPACT_ATOMS: atom_id res chain seq x y z
N MET A 1 -20.26 3.11 8.95
CA MET A 1 -19.40 2.24 8.09
C MET A 1 -18.75 2.96 6.91
N LYS A 2 -18.87 4.29 6.74
CA LYS A 2 -18.33 4.99 5.55
C LYS A 2 -16.79 5.16 5.54
N ASN A 3 -16.10 4.82 6.63
CA ASN A 3 -14.67 5.11 6.83
C ASN A 3 -13.81 3.85 7.09
N ASP A 4 -14.29 2.64 6.75
CA ASP A 4 -13.50 1.41 6.91
C ASP A 4 -12.92 0.97 5.55
N PRO A 5 -11.65 1.25 5.25
CA PRO A 5 -11.04 0.90 3.98
C PRO A 5 -10.76 -0.60 3.87
N GLU A 6 -10.87 -1.13 2.66
CA GLU A 6 -10.49 -2.52 2.37
C GLU A 6 -8.98 -2.67 2.11
N LEU A 7 -8.32 -1.58 1.69
CA LEU A 7 -6.89 -1.52 1.40
C LEU A 7 -6.35 -0.16 1.83
N ILE A 8 -5.15 -0.13 2.42
CA ILE A 8 -4.45 1.11 2.78
C ILE A 8 -3.13 1.18 2.01
N PHE A 9 -2.93 2.30 1.30
CA PHE A 9 -1.65 2.65 0.68
C PHE A 9 -0.91 3.68 1.54
N ILE A 10 0.40 3.48 1.73
CA ILE A 10 1.25 4.38 2.51
C ILE A 10 2.41 4.86 1.63
N THR A 11 2.61 6.16 1.58
CA THR A 11 3.83 6.80 1.04
C THR A 11 4.71 7.25 2.19
N SER A 12 6.01 6.91 2.18
CA SER A 12 6.99 7.34 3.18
C SER A 12 8.31 7.68 2.52
N MET A 13 8.96 8.76 2.97
CA MET A 13 10.32 9.10 2.51
C MET A 13 11.32 8.12 3.13
N GLY A 14 12.25 7.59 2.33
CA GLY A 14 13.25 6.64 2.80
C GLY A 14 12.67 5.25 2.99
N THR A 15 12.33 4.58 1.89
CA THR A 15 11.87 3.19 1.91
C THR A 15 13.05 2.21 1.97
N ASP A 16 13.68 2.09 3.13
CA ASP A 16 14.49 0.91 3.44
C ASP A 16 13.63 -0.14 4.15
N ALA A 17 13.93 -1.43 3.96
CA ALA A 17 13.09 -2.53 4.45
C ALA A 17 12.86 -2.46 5.98
N ALA A 18 13.84 -1.92 6.72
CA ALA A 18 13.74 -1.68 8.16
C ALA A 18 12.68 -0.62 8.51
N VAL A 19 12.54 0.43 7.70
CA VAL A 19 11.54 1.50 7.88
C VAL A 19 10.15 0.96 7.58
N GLU A 20 9.99 0.18 6.52
CA GLU A 20 8.72 -0.46 6.20
C GLU A 20 8.25 -1.38 7.34
N ASN A 21 9.13 -2.26 7.82
CA ASN A 21 8.82 -3.18 8.90
C ASN A 21 8.41 -2.44 10.19
N ARG A 22 9.11 -1.35 10.51
CA ARG A 22 8.77 -0.52 11.66
C ARG A 22 7.41 0.16 11.48
N LEU A 23 7.15 0.80 10.35
CA LEU A 23 5.87 1.45 10.08
C LEU A 23 4.72 0.44 10.10
N ARG A 24 4.92 -0.76 9.58
CA ARG A 24 3.93 -1.84 9.63
C ARG A 24 3.62 -2.22 11.08
N SER A 25 4.65 -2.40 11.91
CA SER A 25 4.50 -2.68 13.34
C SER A 25 3.79 -1.54 14.08
N ASP A 26 4.12 -0.29 13.76
CA ASP A 26 3.51 0.88 14.40
C ASP A 26 2.02 0.99 14.04
N VAL A 27 1.65 0.73 12.79
CA VAL A 27 0.23 0.73 12.35
C VAL A 27 -0.55 -0.42 13.01
N GLN A 28 0.03 -1.62 13.10
CA GLN A 28 -0.62 -2.80 13.69
C GLN A 28 -0.69 -2.78 15.22
N SER A 29 0.21 -2.04 15.89
CA SER A 29 0.19 -1.90 17.34
C SER A 29 -0.66 -0.73 17.82
N ASN A 30 -0.98 0.23 16.94
CA ASN A 30 -1.74 1.41 17.29
C ASN A 30 -3.25 1.11 17.44
N PRO A 31 -3.85 1.28 18.64
CA PRO A 31 -5.26 1.00 18.88
C PRO A 31 -6.22 1.77 17.97
N ALA A 32 -5.83 2.96 17.48
CA ALA A 32 -6.64 3.77 16.58
C ALA A 32 -6.85 3.12 15.20
N TRP A 33 -5.95 2.22 14.78
CA TRP A 33 -5.95 1.60 13.46
C TRP A 33 -6.41 0.13 13.50
N ASN A 34 -6.34 -0.51 14.67
CA ASN A 34 -6.72 -1.92 14.86
C ASN A 34 -8.20 -2.23 14.60
N SER A 35 -9.06 -1.21 14.63
CA SER A 35 -10.47 -1.37 14.25
C SER A 35 -10.69 -1.46 12.74
N LEU A 36 -9.71 -1.10 11.91
CA LEU A 36 -9.84 -1.09 10.45
C LEU A 36 -9.68 -2.50 9.88
N LYS A 37 -10.54 -2.88 8.94
CA LYS A 37 -10.50 -4.17 8.26
C LYS A 37 -9.16 -4.38 7.54
N ALA A 38 -8.69 -3.37 6.80
CA ALA A 38 -7.41 -3.45 6.09
C ALA A 38 -6.22 -3.77 7.00
N VAL A 39 -6.21 -3.26 8.24
CA VAL A 39 -5.12 -3.52 9.20
C VAL A 39 -5.18 -4.96 9.69
N ARG A 40 -6.37 -5.43 10.09
CA ARG A 40 -6.58 -6.82 10.55
C ARG A 40 -6.30 -7.87 9.47
N GLU A 41 -6.60 -7.55 8.22
CA GLU A 41 -6.38 -8.44 7.07
C GLU A 41 -4.98 -8.29 6.44
N ASN A 42 -4.08 -7.50 7.06
CA ASN A 42 -2.74 -7.20 6.54
C ASN A 42 -2.75 -6.64 5.09
N LYS A 43 -3.80 -5.89 4.74
CA LYS A 43 -3.97 -5.17 3.48
C LYS A 43 -3.41 -3.75 3.60
N ILE A 44 -2.13 -3.67 3.96
CA ILE A 44 -1.36 -2.43 4.01
C ILE A 44 -0.19 -2.57 3.04
N ILE A 45 -0.16 -1.69 2.03
CA ILE A 45 0.83 -1.69 0.96
C ILE A 45 1.62 -0.38 1.00
N PHE A 46 2.94 -0.51 1.07
CA PHE A 46 3.85 0.62 0.99
C PHE A 46 4.16 0.90 -0.48
N LEU A 47 3.89 2.13 -0.89
CA LEU A 47 4.06 2.56 -2.26
C LEU A 47 5.54 2.90 -2.52
N PRO A 48 6.14 2.42 -3.62
CA PRO A 48 7.53 2.72 -3.95
C PRO A 48 7.77 4.23 -4.12
N GLU A 49 8.76 4.77 -3.42
CA GLU A 49 9.06 6.21 -3.40
C GLU A 49 9.25 6.79 -4.81
N GLN A 50 10.00 6.10 -5.68
CA GLN A 50 10.29 6.56 -7.04
C GLN A 50 9.04 6.70 -7.94
N LEU A 51 7.93 6.06 -7.57
CA LEU A 51 6.68 6.11 -8.32
C LEU A 51 5.64 7.05 -7.72
N PHE A 52 5.70 7.32 -6.40
CA PHE A 52 4.58 7.93 -5.67
C PHE A 52 4.94 9.10 -4.75
N LEU A 53 6.21 9.40 -4.50
CA LEU A 53 6.63 10.61 -3.75
C LEU A 53 7.18 11.70 -4.67
N ILE A 54 7.66 11.32 -5.85
CA ILE A 54 8.08 12.24 -6.90
C ILE A 54 7.20 12.01 -8.13
N ASN A 55 7.11 13.03 -9.00
CA ASN A 55 6.41 12.85 -10.27
C ASN A 55 7.13 11.78 -11.11
N PRO A 56 6.49 10.64 -11.44
CA PRO A 56 7.15 9.52 -12.12
C PRO A 56 7.38 9.77 -13.62
N GLY A 57 6.87 10.87 -14.17
CA GLY A 57 7.02 11.23 -15.59
C GLY A 57 6.55 10.11 -16.52
N LEU A 58 7.43 9.65 -17.41
CA LEU A 58 7.14 8.54 -18.34
C LEU A 58 6.83 7.21 -17.63
N GLN A 59 7.14 7.07 -16.34
CA GLN A 59 6.83 5.87 -15.56
C GLN A 59 5.42 5.90 -14.95
N TYR A 60 4.60 6.94 -15.20
CA TYR A 60 3.23 7.02 -14.70
C TYR A 60 2.38 5.77 -14.99
N PRO A 61 2.46 5.13 -16.19
CA PRO A 61 1.75 3.87 -16.43
C PRO A 61 2.14 2.74 -15.46
N LYS A 62 3.40 2.67 -15.04
CA LYS A 62 3.88 1.68 -14.05
C LYS A 62 3.29 1.95 -12.66
N ALA A 63 3.14 3.22 -12.27
CA ALA A 63 2.49 3.57 -11.00
C ALA A 63 1.02 3.14 -11.00
N VAL A 64 0.29 3.40 -12.09
CA VAL A 64 -1.11 2.97 -12.22
C VAL A 64 -1.22 1.44 -12.24
N GLU A 65 -0.36 0.74 -12.99
CA GLU A 65 -0.33 -0.72 -13.04
C GLU A 65 -0.02 -1.33 -11.65
N TYR A 66 0.90 -0.73 -10.90
CA TYR A 66 1.22 -1.16 -9.54
C TYR A 66 -0.01 -1.10 -8.62
N MET A 67 -0.73 0.02 -8.60
CA MET A 67 -1.96 0.14 -7.82
C MET A 67 -3.04 -0.81 -8.32
N ALA A 68 -3.20 -0.97 -9.64
CA ALA A 68 -4.20 -1.87 -10.21
C ALA A 68 -3.98 -3.33 -9.80
N LYS A 69 -2.72 -3.81 -9.83
CA LYS A 69 -2.34 -5.16 -9.37
C LYS A 69 -2.61 -5.35 -7.87
N ALA A 70 -2.39 -4.31 -7.08
CA ALA A 70 -2.64 -4.33 -5.64
C ALA A 70 -4.14 -4.37 -5.29
N VAL A 71 -4.97 -3.64 -6.04
CA VAL A 71 -6.42 -3.56 -5.80
C VAL A 71 -7.18 -4.74 -6.39
N TYR A 72 -6.77 -5.23 -7.57
CA TYR A 72 -7.47 -6.27 -8.34
C TYR A 72 -6.55 -7.45 -8.69
N PRO A 73 -5.90 -8.10 -7.70
CA PRO A 73 -4.93 -9.16 -7.97
C PRO A 73 -5.51 -10.30 -8.84
N GLU A 74 -6.80 -10.59 -8.71
CA GLU A 74 -7.52 -11.61 -9.47
C GLU A 74 -7.56 -11.35 -10.98
N VAL A 75 -7.55 -10.09 -11.39
CA VAL A 75 -7.53 -9.70 -12.81
C VAL A 75 -6.15 -9.98 -13.41
N PHE A 76 -5.09 -9.84 -12.62
CA PHE A 76 -3.70 -10.01 -13.07
C PHE A 76 -3.15 -11.42 -12.86
N SER A 77 -3.76 -12.23 -11.99
CA SER A 77 -3.37 -13.64 -11.76
C SER A 77 -3.75 -14.58 -12.91
N ASN A 78 -4.66 -14.17 -13.80
CA ASN A 78 -5.12 -14.97 -14.95
C ASN A 78 -4.33 -14.71 -16.24
N ALA A 79 -3.28 -13.89 -16.20
CA ALA A 79 -2.33 -13.75 -17.30
C ALA A 79 -1.36 -14.94 -17.28
N LYS A 80 -1.80 -16.08 -17.85
CA LYS A 80 -0.90 -17.13 -18.35
C LYS A 80 -0.49 -16.83 -19.78
#